data_AF-A0A3D3MFK4-F1
#
_entry.id   AF-A0A3D3MFK4-F1
#
_cell.length_a   1.000
_cell.length_b   1.000
_cell.length_c   1.000
_cell.angle_alpha   90.00
_cell.angle_beta   90.00
_cell.angle_gamma   90.00
#
_symmetry.space_group_name_H-M   'P 1'
#
loop_
_entity.id
_entity.type
_entity.pdbx_description
1 polymer ?
#
loop_
_entity_poly.entity_id
_entity_poly.type
_entity_poly.pdbx_seq_one_letter_code
_entity_poly.pdbx_strand_id
1 'polypeptide(L)'
;MKKLFFVLYMIILGCGHGVMAQSKTTETKAAMLKVLRSKLAKGTVEGGASKKNAEKFADCFTKELSEKLNLEELTIFYKLNTAKPAQIKELEKQAIKIGLKEKMKTLGMSCASILQ
;
A
#
# COMPACT_ATOMS: atom_id res chain seq x y z
N MET A 1 -16.88 -4.39 11.88
CA MET A 1 -15.45 -4.50 11.54
C MET A 1 -15.13 -5.28 10.25
N LYS A 2 -15.99 -6.21 9.79
CA LYS A 2 -15.76 -6.99 8.55
C LYS A 2 -15.90 -6.17 7.25
N LYS A 3 -16.57 -5.01 7.30
CA LYS A 3 -16.88 -4.16 6.13
C LYS A 3 -15.71 -3.27 5.67
N LEU A 4 -14.82 -2.85 6.57
CA LEU A 4 -13.67 -1.99 6.24
C LEU A 4 -12.62 -2.71 5.38
N PHE A 5 -12.39 -4.00 5.63
CA PHE A 5 -11.53 -4.85 4.79
C PHE A 5 -12.06 -4.99 3.36
N PHE A 6 -13.38 -4.97 3.16
CA PHE A 6 -14.00 -5.17 1.86
C PHE A 6 -13.88 -3.93 0.96
N VAL A 7 -13.94 -2.74 1.56
CA VAL A 7 -13.75 -1.46 0.84
C VAL A 7 -12.29 -1.33 0.39
N LEU A 8 -11.34 -1.70 1.24
CA LEU A 8 -9.92 -1.69 0.88
C LEU A 8 -9.60 -2.66 -0.28
N TYR A 9 -10.27 -3.82 -0.33
CA TYR A 9 -10.09 -4.81 -1.40
C TYR A 9 -10.68 -4.35 -2.75
N MET A 10 -11.81 -3.65 -2.73
CA MET A 10 -12.44 -3.11 -3.95
C MET A 10 -11.66 -1.95 -4.58
N ILE A 11 -11.04 -1.09 -3.76
CA ILE A 11 -10.22 0.04 -4.26
C ILE A 11 -8.96 -0.48 -4.98
N ILE A 12 -8.40 -1.62 -4.55
CA ILE A 12 -7.22 -2.24 -5.19
C ILE A 12 -7.57 -2.86 -6.56
N LEU A 13 -8.82 -3.32 -6.76
CA LEU A 13 -9.27 -3.97 -8.00
C LEU A 13 -9.83 -3.00 -9.06
N GLY A 14 -10.17 -1.76 -8.70
CA GLY A 14 -10.92 -0.83 -9.57
C GLY A 14 -10.11 0.10 -10.48
N CYS A 15 -8.81 0.30 -10.27
CA CYS A 15 -8.03 1.26 -11.07
C CYS A 15 -7.34 0.60 -12.27
N GLY A 16 -8.15 0.25 -13.27
CA GLY A 16 -7.68 0.02 -14.64
C GLY A 16 -7.50 1.35 -15.39
N HIS A 17 -6.40 1.45 -16.13
CA HIS A 17 -6.04 2.49 -17.11
C HIS A 17 -5.33 3.73 -16.57
N GLY A 18 -4.00 3.62 -16.53
CA GLY A 18 -3.06 4.72 -16.63
C GLY A 18 -1.77 4.18 -17.23
N VAL A 19 -1.60 4.37 -18.54
CA VAL A 19 -0.34 4.11 -19.26
C VAL A 19 0.76 4.93 -18.59
N MET A 20 1.79 4.30 -18.04
CA MET A 20 3.06 4.96 -17.74
C MET A 20 4.21 4.12 -18.28
N ALA A 21 5.01 4.81 -19.08
CA ALA A 21 6.17 4.32 -19.80
C ALA A 21 7.22 3.73 -18.85
N GLN A 22 7.75 2.58 -19.25
CA GLN A 22 8.70 1.76 -18.54
C GLN A 22 10.08 2.44 -18.51
N SER A 23 10.38 3.19 -17.44
CA SER A 23 11.76 3.54 -17.11
C SER A 23 12.27 2.53 -16.10
N LYS A 24 13.27 1.72 -16.48
CA LYS A 24 14.04 0.85 -15.58
C LYS A 24 14.69 1.71 -14.50
N THR A 25 13.93 2.00 -13.46
CA THR A 25 14.39 2.74 -12.30
C THR A 25 14.74 1.67 -11.28
N THR A 26 15.99 1.64 -10.82
CA THR A 26 16.32 1.01 -9.55
C THR A 26 15.50 1.75 -8.50
N GLU A 27 14.31 1.23 -8.20
CA GLU A 27 13.37 1.94 -7.33
C GLU A 27 14.00 2.03 -5.95
N THR A 28 14.33 3.26 -5.55
CA THR A 28 14.90 3.51 -4.24
C THR A 28 13.78 3.41 -3.19
N LYS A 29 14.15 3.08 -1.95
CA LYS A 29 13.22 3.04 -0.80
C LYS A 29 12.30 4.27 -0.76
N ALA A 30 12.87 5.46 -0.99
CA ALA A 30 12.14 6.71 -1.02
C ALA A 30 11.13 6.82 -2.18
N ALA A 31 11.51 6.35 -3.38
CA ALA A 31 10.62 6.35 -4.54
C ALA A 31 9.41 5.42 -4.32
N MET A 32 9.65 4.20 -3.79
CA MET A 32 8.58 3.26 -3.46
C MET A 32 7.61 3.86 -2.43
N LEU A 33 8.13 4.43 -1.35
CA LEU A 33 7.32 5.06 -0.30
C LEU A 33 6.51 6.24 -0.82
N LYS A 34 7.06 7.04 -1.74
CA LYS A 34 6.36 8.16 -2.35
C LYS A 34 5.16 7.72 -3.20
N VAL A 35 5.34 6.66 -4.01
CA VAL A 35 4.25 6.08 -4.80
C VAL A 35 3.18 5.47 -3.90
N LEU A 36 3.59 4.71 -2.87
CA LEU A 36 2.69 4.13 -1.88
C LEU A 36 1.89 5.21 -1.15
N ARG A 37 2.54 6.28 -0.69
CA ARG A 37 1.88 7.43 -0.04
C ARG A 37 0.79 8.02 -0.93
N SER A 38 1.11 8.25 -2.19
CA SER A 38 0.16 8.85 -3.15
C SER A 38 -1.04 7.93 -3.40
N LYS A 39 -0.80 6.62 -3.56
CA LYS A 39 -1.87 5.62 -3.71
C LYS A 39 -2.73 5.49 -2.45
N LEU A 40 -2.11 5.49 -1.28
CA LEU A 40 -2.82 5.41 0.00
C LEU A 40 -3.69 6.64 0.21
N ALA A 41 -3.13 7.85 0.07
CA ALA A 41 -3.90 9.08 0.20
C ALA A 41 -5.08 9.10 -0.77
N LYS A 42 -4.86 8.75 -2.05
CA LYS A 42 -5.94 8.69 -3.03
C LYS A 42 -7.01 7.65 -2.66
N GLY A 43 -6.61 6.40 -2.39
CA GLY A 43 -7.53 5.32 -2.04
C GLY A 43 -8.29 5.60 -0.74
N THR A 44 -7.68 6.25 0.23
CA THR A 44 -8.33 6.64 1.48
C THR A 44 -9.35 7.77 1.27
N VAL A 45 -9.07 8.74 0.38
CA VAL A 45 -10.07 9.73 -0.06
C VAL A 45 -11.22 9.06 -0.80
N GLU A 46 -10.93 8.15 -1.74
CA GLU A 46 -11.94 7.38 -2.47
C GLU A 46 -12.79 6.52 -1.52
N GLY A 47 -12.22 6.10 -0.38
CA GLY A 47 -12.92 5.42 0.71
C GLY A 47 -13.78 6.31 1.61
N GLY A 48 -13.86 7.62 1.34
CA GLY A 48 -14.73 8.58 2.04
C GLY A 48 -14.05 9.43 3.12
N ALA A 49 -12.73 9.31 3.31
CA ALA A 49 -12.02 10.17 4.25
C ALA A 49 -11.79 11.58 3.66
N SER A 50 -11.73 12.59 4.53
CA SER A 50 -11.32 13.94 4.11
C SER A 50 -9.88 13.93 3.58
N LYS A 51 -9.60 14.73 2.54
CA LYS A 51 -8.25 14.86 1.97
C LYS A 51 -7.15 15.04 3.02
N LYS A 52 -7.39 15.93 4.00
CA LYS A 52 -6.48 16.19 5.12
C LYS A 52 -6.17 14.94 5.97
N ASN A 53 -7.18 14.13 6.27
CA ASN A 53 -7.01 12.92 7.07
C ASN A 53 -6.37 11.80 6.24
N ALA A 54 -6.71 11.70 4.97
CA ALA A 54 -6.09 10.76 4.05
C ALA A 54 -4.58 11.04 3.85
N GLU A 55 -4.20 12.32 3.73
CA GLU A 55 -2.79 12.71 3.64
C GLU A 55 -2.03 12.39 4.94
N LYS A 56 -2.60 12.74 6.10
CA LYS A 56 -2.01 12.40 7.42
C LYS A 56 -1.88 10.89 7.64
N PHE A 57 -2.90 10.12 7.24
CA PHE A 57 -2.86 8.66 7.31
C PHE A 57 -1.77 8.11 6.39
N ALA A 58 -1.67 8.60 5.16
CA ALA A 58 -0.66 8.16 4.22
C ALA A 58 0.77 8.50 4.71
N ASP A 59 0.99 9.67 5.30
CA ASP A 59 2.25 10.02 5.97
C ASP A 59 2.58 9.05 7.11
N CYS A 60 1.63 8.85 8.03
CA CYS A 60 1.82 7.97 9.18
C CYS A 60 2.14 6.54 8.74
N PHE A 61 1.34 6.01 7.80
CA PHE A 61 1.47 4.64 7.33
C PHE A 61 2.78 4.44 6.56
N THR A 62 3.17 5.37 5.68
CA THR A 62 4.44 5.24 4.94
C THR A 62 5.67 5.42 5.82
N LYS A 63 5.59 6.25 6.86
CA LYS A 63 6.62 6.30 7.90
C LYS A 63 6.74 4.94 8.59
N GLU A 64 5.62 4.36 9.01
CA GLU A 64 5.62 3.06 9.68
C GLU A 64 6.14 1.94 8.78
N LEU A 65 5.80 1.92 7.49
CA LEU A 65 6.36 0.99 6.50
C LEU A 65 7.88 1.14 6.40
N SER A 66 8.40 2.36 6.42
CA SER A 66 9.85 2.63 6.38
C SER A 66 10.59 2.11 7.61
N GLU A 67 9.94 2.14 8.77
CA GLU A 67 10.53 1.74 10.06
C GLU A 67 10.40 0.22 10.31
N LYS A 68 9.27 -0.39 9.94
CA LYS A 68 8.96 -1.79 10.28
C LYS A 68 9.28 -2.80 9.16
N LEU A 69 9.39 -2.33 7.91
CA LEU A 69 9.75 -3.20 6.78
C LEU A 69 11.20 -2.97 6.36
N ASN A 70 11.89 -4.08 6.10
CA ASN A 70 13.16 -4.05 5.40
C ASN A 70 12.95 -3.77 3.90
N LEU A 71 14.04 -3.61 3.14
CA LEU A 71 13.97 -3.25 1.72
C LEU A 71 13.26 -4.32 0.87
N GLU A 72 13.46 -5.60 1.17
CA GLU A 72 12.85 -6.72 0.43
C GLU A 72 11.34 -6.78 0.69
N GLU A 73 10.95 -6.68 1.96
CA GLU A 73 9.56 -6.61 2.40
C GLU A 73 8.82 -5.42 1.78
N LEU A 74 9.46 -4.25 1.80
CA LEU A 74 8.91 -3.04 1.18
C LEU A 74 8.80 -3.19 -0.34
N THR A 75 9.76 -3.84 -0.99
CA THR A 75 9.72 -4.10 -2.44
C THR A 75 8.56 -5.01 -2.81
N ILE A 76 8.35 -6.08 -2.06
CA ILE A 76 7.21 -6.99 -2.31
C ILE A 76 5.89 -6.28 -2.02
N PHE A 77 5.81 -5.49 -0.94
CA PHE A 77 4.63 -4.69 -0.65
C PHE A 77 4.34 -3.67 -1.75
N TYR A 78 5.37 -2.98 -2.23
CA TYR A 78 5.26 -2.05 -3.34
C TYR A 78 4.71 -2.74 -4.58
N LYS A 79 5.31 -3.86 -4.99
CA LYS A 79 4.85 -4.65 -6.13
C LYS A 79 3.42 -5.15 -5.95
N LEU A 80 3.01 -5.58 -4.76
CA LEU A 80 1.62 -5.97 -4.51
C LEU A 80 0.62 -4.83 -4.73
N ASN A 81 1.04 -3.58 -4.50
CA ASN A 81 0.20 -2.38 -4.68
C ASN A 81 0.29 -1.76 -6.09
N THR A 82 1.25 -2.17 -6.93
CA THR A 82 1.48 -1.59 -8.27
C THR A 82 1.45 -2.60 -9.41
N ALA A 83 1.56 -3.90 -9.12
CA ALA A 83 1.58 -4.95 -10.12
C ALA A 83 0.20 -5.17 -10.76
N LYS A 84 0.25 -5.69 -11.99
CA LYS A 84 -0.94 -6.14 -12.72
C LYS A 84 -1.51 -7.41 -12.05
N PRO A 85 -2.84 -7.66 -12.14
CA PRO A 85 -3.50 -8.80 -11.50
C PRO A 85 -2.84 -10.16 -11.76
N ALA A 86 -2.29 -10.37 -12.96
CA ALA A 86 -1.61 -11.60 -13.35
C ALA A 86 -0.37 -11.93 -12.51
N GLN A 87 0.28 -10.93 -11.90
CA GLN A 87 1.50 -11.10 -11.10
C GLN A 87 1.22 -11.12 -9.59
N ILE A 88 0.00 -10.77 -9.15
CA ILE A 88 -0.34 -10.65 -7.73
C ILE A 88 -0.24 -12.01 -7.02
N LYS A 89 -0.70 -13.09 -7.65
CA LYS A 89 -0.73 -14.43 -7.03
C LYS A 89 0.65 -14.96 -6.64
N GLU A 90 1.67 -14.62 -7.42
CA GLU A 90 3.06 -14.99 -7.11
C GLU A 90 3.65 -14.10 -6.02
N LEU A 91 3.40 -12.79 -6.11
CA LEU A 91 3.82 -11.82 -5.09
C LEU A 91 3.19 -12.11 -3.72
N GLU A 92 1.94 -12.59 -3.68
CA GLU A 92 1.29 -13.03 -2.45
C GLU A 92 1.99 -14.24 -1.82
N LYS A 93 2.40 -15.22 -2.63
CA LYS A 93 3.19 -16.36 -2.13
C LYS A 93 4.52 -15.92 -1.56
N GLN A 94 5.20 -14.97 -2.23
CA GLN A 94 6.45 -14.39 -1.74
C GLN A 94 6.22 -13.64 -0.42
N ALA A 95 5.19 -12.80 -0.34
CA ALA A 95 4.81 -12.09 0.88
C ALA A 95 4.48 -13.02 2.06
N ILE A 96 3.85 -14.17 1.79
CA ILE A 96 3.61 -15.19 2.82
C ILE A 96 4.92 -15.84 3.26
N LYS A 97 5.79 -16.21 2.31
CA LYS A 97 7.07 -16.87 2.60
C LYS A 97 7.98 -16.03 3.49
N ILE A 98 7.97 -14.70 3.32
CA ILE A 98 8.77 -13.77 4.11
C ILE A 98 8.05 -13.26 5.38
N GLY A 99 6.85 -13.74 5.68
CA GLY A 99 6.09 -13.31 6.86
C GLY A 99 5.47 -11.90 6.77
N LEU A 100 5.49 -11.26 5.59
CA LEU A 100 4.95 -9.91 5.39
C LEU A 100 3.46 -9.84 5.71
N LYS A 101 2.71 -10.90 5.40
CA LYS A 101 1.26 -10.97 5.68
C LYS A 101 0.93 -10.86 7.16
N GLU A 102 1.80 -11.36 8.05
CA GLU A 102 1.59 -11.25 9.49
C GLU A 102 1.94 -9.86 10.00
N LYS A 103 3.03 -9.27 9.52
CA LYS A 103 3.37 -7.87 9.83
C LYS A 103 2.30 -6.89 9.37
N MET A 104 1.68 -7.15 8.21
CA MET A 104 0.59 -6.30 7.68
C MET A 104 -0.66 -6.29 8.54
N LYS A 105 -0.87 -7.27 9.44
CA LYS A 105 -2.01 -7.26 10.36
C LYS A 105 -1.88 -6.17 11.43
N THR A 106 -0.67 -5.82 11.81
CA THR A 106 -0.39 -4.83 12.86
C THR A 106 0.04 -3.48 12.27
N LEU A 107 0.50 -3.47 11.02
CA LEU A 107 0.78 -2.25 10.27
C LEU A 107 -0.50 -1.43 10.05
N GLY A 108 -0.39 -0.13 10.30
CA GLY A 108 -1.46 0.85 10.16
C GLY A 108 -2.45 0.91 11.31
N MET A 109 -2.39 -0.01 12.28
CA MET A 109 -3.24 0.09 13.49
C MET A 109 -2.96 1.38 14.26
N SER A 110 -1.69 1.77 14.39
CA SER A 110 -1.29 3.01 15.04
C SER A 110 -1.72 4.26 14.26
N CYS A 111 -1.96 4.15 12.96
CA CYS A 111 -2.40 5.24 12.10
C CYS A 111 -3.93 5.27 11.89
N ALA A 112 -4.64 4.21 12.25
CA ALA A 112 -6.07 4.04 11.99
C ALA A 112 -6.94 5.10 12.70
N SER A 113 -6.50 5.60 13.86
CA SER A 113 -7.17 6.68 14.60
C SER A 113 -7.25 8.00 13.83
N ILE A 114 -6.42 8.19 12.80
CA ILE A 114 -6.45 9.38 11.93
C ILE A 114 -7.68 9.38 11.00
N LEU A 115 -8.26 8.20 10.76
CA LEU A 115 -9.41 7.99 9.87
C LEU A 115 -10.74 7.87 10.62
N GLN A 116 -10.73 7.99 11.95
CA GLN A 116 -11.94 8.19 12.76
C GLN A 116 -12.40 9.64 12.70
#